data_AF-A0A1V4MBM3-F1
#
_entry.id   AF-A0A1V4MBM3-F1
#
_cell.length_a   1.000
_cell.length_b   1.000
_cell.length_c   1.000
_cell.angle_alpha   90.00
_cell.angle_beta   90.00
_cell.angle_gamma   90.00
#
_symmetry.space_group_name_H-M   'P 1'
#
loop_
_entity.id
_entity.type
_entity.pdbx_description
1 polymer ?
#
loop_
_entity_poly.entity_id
_entity_poly.type
_entity_poly.pdbx_seq_one_letter_code
_entity_poly.pdbx_strand_id
1 'polypeptide(L)'
;MKVGYEVEYLQRENAEYHHVTDDTTTQKFSLGSNWRPMMGLKVSADYAFTYVDDPYVFHDAMCPSWEESQALGFAPGTYSPYSDYSRYVYGVRTKDRSNQPETVHDMRLKTNWMAASKINTNIHLHYKLSENSDVGGSDWEQDMFNGGLNVMYTPINKLAINFGYNYFYNKYEAMFCSAFYNG
;
A
#
# COMPACT_ATOMS: atom_id res chain seq x y z
N MET A 1 16.26 -3.26 -21.63
CA MET A 1 15.06 -2.54 -21.15
C MET A 1 13.88 -3.49 -21.31
N LYS A 2 12.97 -3.51 -20.33
CA LYS A 2 11.74 -4.31 -20.31
C LYS A 2 10.61 -3.35 -19.99
N VAL A 3 9.54 -3.40 -20.75
CA VAL A 3 8.32 -2.63 -20.51
C VAL A 3 7.19 -3.65 -20.42
N GLY A 4 6.29 -3.48 -19.47
CA GLY A 4 5.13 -4.34 -19.28
C GLY A 4 3.90 -3.53 -18.91
N TYR A 5 2.75 -3.97 -19.40
CA TYR A 5 1.44 -3.47 -19.01
C TYR A 5 0.56 -4.68 -18.68
N GLU A 6 -0.14 -4.60 -17.57
CA GLU A 6 -0.99 -5.67 -17.03
C GLU A 6 -2.32 -5.05 -16.59
N VAL A 7 -3.42 -5.73 -16.93
CA VAL A 7 -4.76 -5.37 -16.51
C VAL A 7 -5.40 -6.60 -15.88
N GLU A 8 -5.91 -6.44 -14.68
CA GLU A 8 -6.59 -7.47 -13.92
C GLU A 8 -8.00 -6.99 -13.58
N TYR A 9 -8.99 -7.83 -13.85
CA TYR A 9 -10.39 -7.60 -13.51
C TYR A 9 -10.78 -8.61 -12.44
N LEU A 10 -11.30 -8.11 -11.32
CA LEU A 10 -11.81 -8.95 -10.25
C LEU A 10 -13.31 -8.72 -10.08
N GLN A 11 -14.08 -9.73 -10.45
CA GLN A 11 -15.52 -9.76 -10.22
C GLN A 11 -15.79 -10.17 -8.78
N ARG A 12 -16.50 -9.31 -8.03
CA ARG A 12 -16.71 -9.47 -6.57
C ARG A 12 -18.07 -10.12 -6.24
N GLU A 13 -18.48 -11.13 -7.03
CA GLU A 13 -19.77 -11.82 -6.87
C GLU A 13 -19.96 -12.50 -5.49
N ASN A 14 -18.89 -12.83 -4.79
CA ASN A 14 -18.90 -13.47 -3.47
C ASN A 14 -18.86 -12.48 -2.29
N ALA A 15 -18.80 -11.17 -2.56
CA ALA A 15 -18.73 -10.12 -1.54
C ALA A 15 -20.07 -9.39 -1.33
N GLU A 16 -21.16 -9.90 -1.90
CA GLU A 16 -22.50 -9.34 -1.76
C GLU A 16 -22.93 -9.18 -0.29
N TYR A 17 -22.57 -10.15 0.57
CA TYR A 17 -22.82 -10.10 2.02
C TYR A 17 -22.12 -8.92 2.73
N HIS A 18 -21.08 -8.37 2.11
CA HIS A 18 -20.29 -7.26 2.64
C HIS A 18 -20.59 -5.92 1.96
N HIS A 19 -21.58 -5.87 1.05
CA HIS A 19 -21.94 -4.65 0.29
C HIS A 19 -20.79 -4.08 -0.56
N VAL A 20 -19.88 -4.95 -1.01
CA VAL A 20 -18.78 -4.60 -1.93
C VAL A 20 -19.05 -5.33 -3.24
N THR A 21 -20.02 -4.83 -4.01
CA THR A 21 -20.55 -5.54 -5.19
C THR A 21 -19.94 -5.12 -6.51
N ASP A 22 -19.31 -3.94 -6.55
CA ASP A 22 -18.81 -3.37 -7.80
C ASP A 22 -17.57 -4.17 -8.29
N ASP A 23 -17.05 -3.94 -9.48
CA ASP A 23 -15.88 -4.69 -9.96
C ASP A 23 -14.59 -3.92 -9.62
N THR A 24 -13.55 -4.62 -9.16
CA THR A 24 -12.22 -3.98 -8.98
C THR A 24 -11.40 -4.16 -10.24
N THR A 25 -10.90 -3.05 -10.80
CA THR A 25 -10.01 -3.07 -11.98
C THR A 25 -8.62 -2.59 -11.59
N THR A 26 -7.61 -3.43 -11.76
CA THR A 26 -6.21 -3.07 -11.51
C THR A 26 -5.45 -2.89 -12.81
N GLN A 27 -4.81 -1.74 -12.99
CA GLN A 27 -3.94 -1.43 -14.11
C GLN A 27 -2.53 -1.22 -13.61
N LYS A 28 -1.57 -1.95 -14.19
CA LYS A 28 -0.17 -1.88 -13.78
C LYS A 28 0.73 -1.63 -14.98
N PHE A 29 1.51 -0.57 -14.88
CA PHE A 29 2.58 -0.26 -15.79
C PHE A 29 3.92 -0.58 -15.14
N SER A 30 4.84 -1.22 -15.86
CA SER A 30 6.15 -1.60 -15.36
C SER A 30 7.25 -1.27 -16.35
N LEU A 31 8.36 -0.76 -15.83
CA LEU A 31 9.55 -0.42 -16.58
C LEU A 31 10.78 -0.96 -15.83
N GLY A 32 11.56 -1.81 -16.51
CA GLY A 32 12.78 -2.38 -15.97
C GLY A 32 13.97 -2.15 -16.89
N SER A 33 15.13 -1.90 -16.29
CA SER A 33 16.39 -1.77 -17.04
C SER A 33 17.54 -2.47 -16.33
N ASN A 34 18.47 -2.96 -17.14
CA ASN A 34 19.66 -3.67 -16.67
C ASN A 34 20.85 -3.08 -17.40
N TRP A 35 21.85 -2.67 -16.64
CA TRP A 35 23.08 -2.06 -17.15
C TRP A 35 24.31 -2.78 -16.64
N ARG A 36 25.35 -2.75 -17.46
CA ARG A 36 26.71 -3.20 -17.12
C ARG A 36 27.68 -2.09 -17.50
N PRO A 37 27.73 -0.99 -16.71
CA PRO A 37 28.52 0.17 -17.06
C PRO A 37 30.04 -0.13 -17.09
N MET A 38 30.49 -1.14 -16.34
CA MET A 38 31.86 -1.64 -16.38
C MET A 38 31.93 -3.14 -16.05
N MET A 39 33.07 -3.77 -16.31
CA MET A 39 33.32 -5.16 -15.93
C MET A 39 33.18 -5.32 -14.42
N GLY A 40 32.46 -6.36 -14.00
CA GLY A 40 32.20 -6.62 -12.58
C GLY A 40 31.06 -5.82 -11.96
N LEU A 41 30.52 -4.78 -12.60
CA LEU A 41 29.36 -4.02 -12.09
C LEU A 41 28.09 -4.31 -12.90
N LYS A 42 27.05 -4.80 -12.23
CA LYS A 42 25.71 -4.99 -12.78
C LYS A 42 24.72 -4.16 -11.98
N VAL A 43 23.95 -3.34 -12.65
CA VAL A 43 22.90 -2.51 -12.04
C VAL A 43 21.57 -2.87 -12.68
N SER A 44 20.56 -3.09 -11.86
CA SER A 44 19.19 -3.34 -12.27
C SER A 44 18.30 -2.31 -11.58
N ALA A 45 17.48 -1.60 -12.34
CA ALA A 45 16.49 -0.67 -11.80
C ALA A 45 15.13 -1.02 -12.39
N ASP A 46 14.13 -1.14 -11.53
CA ASP A 46 12.75 -1.45 -11.90
C ASP A 46 11.82 -0.42 -11.25
N TYR A 47 10.82 0.02 -11.99
CA TYR A 47 9.74 0.87 -11.52
C TYR A 47 8.42 0.27 -11.94
N ALA A 48 7.44 0.24 -11.05
CA ALA A 48 6.06 -0.12 -11.36
C ALA A 48 5.11 0.93 -10.79
N PHE A 49 4.16 1.35 -11.63
CA PHE A 49 3.00 2.13 -11.24
C PHE A 49 1.78 1.23 -11.29
N THR A 50 0.99 1.22 -10.23
CA THR A 50 -0.30 0.51 -10.19
C THR A 50 -1.40 1.50 -9.86
N TYR A 51 -2.48 1.44 -10.62
CA TYR A 51 -3.73 2.14 -10.37
C TYR A 51 -4.82 1.09 -10.18
N VAL A 52 -5.62 1.23 -9.12
CA VAL A 52 -6.71 0.33 -8.78
C VAL A 52 -7.98 1.15 -8.71
N ASP A 53 -8.88 0.90 -9.65
CA ASP A 53 -10.23 1.44 -9.65
C ASP A 53 -11.10 0.59 -8.73
N ASP A 54 -11.85 1.27 -7.86
CA ASP A 54 -12.58 0.68 -6.74
C ASP A 54 -11.74 -0.36 -5.95
N PRO A 55 -10.79 0.09 -5.13
CA PRO A 55 -9.90 -0.79 -4.38
C PRO A 55 -10.63 -1.44 -3.18
N TYR A 56 -11.63 -2.29 -3.41
CA TYR A 56 -12.42 -2.93 -2.35
C TYR A 56 -13.11 -1.90 -1.44
N VAL A 57 -13.74 -0.91 -2.07
CA VAL A 57 -14.44 0.16 -1.38
C VAL A 57 -15.71 -0.37 -0.75
N PHE A 58 -15.88 -0.09 0.54
CA PHE A 58 -17.15 -0.18 1.23
C PHE A 58 -17.85 1.16 1.12
N HIS A 59 -18.95 1.20 0.38
CA HIS A 59 -19.76 2.41 0.24
C HIS A 59 -20.49 2.73 1.55
N ASP A 60 -20.63 4.01 1.86
CA ASP A 60 -21.35 4.49 3.04
C ASP A 60 -20.90 3.83 4.36
N ALA A 61 -19.59 3.64 4.51
CA ALA A 61 -19.01 2.94 5.66
C ALA A 61 -18.46 3.86 6.75
N MET A 62 -18.15 5.12 6.43
CA MET A 62 -17.58 6.08 7.37
C MET A 62 -18.65 6.85 8.15
N CYS A 63 -18.37 7.08 9.44
CA CYS A 63 -19.12 7.98 10.29
C CYS A 63 -19.26 9.37 9.65
N PRO A 64 -20.45 9.97 9.68
CA PRO A 64 -20.62 11.36 9.27
C PRO A 64 -19.76 12.29 10.13
N SER A 65 -19.41 13.44 9.57
CA SER A 65 -18.90 14.56 10.37
C SER A 65 -19.97 15.02 11.37
N TRP A 66 -19.55 15.77 12.38
CA TRP A 66 -20.48 16.40 13.32
C TRP A 66 -21.51 17.30 12.63
N GLU A 67 -21.06 18.04 11.62
CA GLU A 67 -21.89 18.96 10.83
C GLU A 67 -22.90 18.19 9.96
N GLU A 68 -22.47 17.11 9.30
CA GLU A 68 -23.32 16.21 8.52
C GLU A 68 -24.38 15.55 9.43
N SER A 69 -23.98 15.13 10.63
CA SER A 69 -24.91 14.57 11.64
C SER A 69 -25.99 15.58 12.05
N GLN A 70 -25.61 16.83 12.32
CA GLN A 70 -26.57 17.89 12.68
C GLN A 70 -27.52 18.23 11.52
N ALA A 71 -27.01 18.29 10.28
CA ALA A 71 -27.80 18.57 9.09
C ALA A 71 -28.88 17.49 8.84
N LEU A 72 -28.58 16.24 9.21
CA LEU A 72 -29.53 15.12 9.15
C LEU A 72 -30.52 15.09 10.34
N GLY A 73 -30.50 16.12 11.19
CA GLY A 73 -31.43 16.29 12.32
C GLY A 73 -30.97 15.65 13.63
N PHE A 74 -29.73 15.20 13.72
CA PHE A 74 -29.19 14.56 14.92
C PHE A 74 -28.50 15.60 15.84
N ALA A 75 -29.30 16.35 16.61
CA ALA A 75 -28.85 17.23 17.69
C ALA A 75 -28.92 16.56 19.10
N PRO A 76 -27.89 16.70 19.97
CA PRO A 76 -27.86 16.08 21.30
C PRO A 76 -29.15 16.29 22.11
N GLY A 77 -29.71 15.20 22.64
CA GLY A 77 -30.91 15.23 23.47
C GLY A 77 -32.24 15.07 22.72
N THR A 78 -32.23 14.88 21.40
CA THR A 78 -33.45 14.66 20.59
C THR A 78 -33.74 13.19 20.25
N TYR A 79 -32.87 12.26 20.67
CA TYR A 79 -32.95 10.84 20.33
C TYR A 79 -32.64 9.95 21.53
N SER A 80 -33.20 8.75 21.51
CA SER A 80 -32.94 7.72 22.52
C SER A 80 -31.82 6.80 22.03
N PRO A 81 -30.69 6.69 22.77
CA PRO A 81 -29.59 5.80 22.40
C PRO A 81 -30.01 4.32 22.35
N TYR A 82 -31.16 3.96 22.93
CA TYR A 82 -31.67 2.59 22.94
C TYR A 82 -32.52 2.22 21.73
N SER A 83 -33.21 3.18 21.10
CA SER A 83 -34.10 2.92 19.95
C SER A 83 -33.53 3.41 18.62
N ASP A 84 -32.68 4.43 18.66
CA ASP A 84 -32.23 5.14 17.46
C ASP A 84 -30.77 4.84 17.09
N TYR A 85 -30.10 3.91 17.80
CA TYR A 85 -28.68 3.60 17.59
C TYR A 85 -28.35 3.22 16.15
N SER A 86 -29.13 2.32 15.53
CA SER A 86 -28.82 1.90 14.16
C SER A 86 -28.99 3.05 13.16
N ARG A 87 -30.00 3.89 13.36
CA ARG A 87 -30.25 5.07 12.55
C ARG A 87 -29.17 6.13 12.73
N TYR A 88 -28.68 6.32 13.96
CA TYR A 88 -27.64 7.30 14.31
C TYR A 88 -26.22 6.85 13.94
N VAL A 89 -25.93 5.55 13.92
CA VAL A 89 -24.57 5.04 13.65
C VAL A 89 -24.40 4.51 12.24
N TYR A 90 -25.43 3.89 11.67
CA TYR A 90 -25.37 3.29 10.32
C TYR A 90 -26.15 4.11 9.29
N GLY A 91 -27.31 4.67 9.66
CA GLY A 91 -28.19 5.39 8.72
C GLY A 91 -27.70 6.79 8.29
N VAL A 92 -26.56 7.25 8.79
CA VAL A 92 -25.97 8.58 8.54
C VAL A 92 -24.58 8.49 7.91
N ARG A 93 -24.11 7.28 7.62
CA ARG A 93 -22.84 7.10 6.93
C ARG A 93 -23.03 7.46 5.47
N THR A 94 -22.12 8.25 4.92
CA THR A 94 -22.24 8.84 3.58
C THR A 94 -20.93 8.81 2.81
N LYS A 95 -19.90 8.20 3.40
CA LYS A 95 -18.53 8.25 2.91
C LYS A 95 -17.93 6.86 2.82
N ASP A 96 -17.16 6.68 1.77
CA ASP A 96 -16.62 5.40 1.33
C ASP A 96 -15.32 5.05 2.06
N ARG A 97 -15.06 3.76 2.28
CA ARG A 97 -13.85 3.28 2.96
C ARG A 97 -13.22 2.08 2.30
N SER A 98 -11.90 2.12 2.19
CA SER A 98 -11.06 1.01 1.78
C SER A 98 -9.80 0.98 2.64
N ASN A 99 -9.22 -0.21 2.79
CA ASN A 99 -7.90 -0.42 3.38
C ASN A 99 -6.83 -0.83 2.35
N GLN A 100 -7.17 -0.74 1.06
CA GLN A 100 -6.29 -1.05 -0.06
C GLN A 100 -5.89 0.25 -0.76
N PRO A 101 -4.70 0.28 -1.38
CA PRO A 101 -4.27 1.42 -2.18
C PRO A 101 -5.10 1.57 -3.46
N GLU A 102 -5.34 2.82 -3.84
CA GLU A 102 -5.77 3.20 -5.18
C GLU A 102 -4.55 3.36 -6.09
N THR A 103 -3.48 3.98 -5.60
CA THR A 103 -2.24 4.19 -6.35
C THR A 103 -1.05 3.56 -5.64
N VAL A 104 -0.11 3.01 -6.42
CA VAL A 104 1.13 2.44 -5.90
C VAL A 104 2.31 2.81 -6.80
N HIS A 105 3.33 3.42 -6.21
CA HIS A 105 4.64 3.63 -6.81
C HIS A 105 5.65 2.66 -6.17
N ASP A 106 6.14 1.67 -6.93
CA ASP A 106 7.13 0.68 -6.48
C ASP A 106 8.44 0.87 -7.27
N MET A 107 9.52 1.20 -6.56
CA MET A 107 10.85 1.40 -7.12
C MET A 107 11.84 0.39 -6.51
N ARG A 108 12.61 -0.28 -7.36
CA ARG A 108 13.61 -1.26 -6.95
C ARG A 108 14.93 -0.99 -7.64
N LEU A 109 16.00 -0.97 -6.87
CA LEU A 109 17.37 -0.89 -7.36
C LEU A 109 18.17 -2.07 -6.81
N LYS A 110 18.89 -2.77 -7.68
CA LYS A 110 19.82 -3.82 -7.30
C LYS A 110 21.16 -3.58 -7.98
N THR A 111 22.22 -3.58 -7.20
CA THR A 111 23.58 -3.43 -7.69
C THR A 111 24.42 -4.60 -7.23
N ASN A 112 25.10 -5.27 -8.15
CA ASN A 112 26.05 -6.33 -7.85
C ASN A 112 27.41 -5.90 -8.40
N TRP A 113 28.40 -5.78 -7.52
CA TRP A 113 29.71 -5.27 -7.84
C TRP A 113 30.81 -6.22 -7.36
N MET A 114 31.55 -6.76 -8.32
CA MET A 114 32.76 -7.53 -8.10
C MET A 114 33.96 -6.57 -8.20
N ALA A 115 34.31 -5.94 -7.09
CA ALA A 115 35.43 -4.99 -7.03
C ALA A 115 36.79 -5.67 -7.30
N ALA A 116 36.93 -6.92 -6.85
CA ALA A 116 38.07 -7.79 -7.08
C ALA A 116 37.60 -9.24 -7.17
N SER A 117 38.43 -10.16 -7.68
CA SER A 117 38.10 -11.59 -7.74
C SER A 117 37.74 -12.21 -6.38
N LYS A 118 38.11 -11.54 -5.28
CA LYS A 118 37.87 -11.98 -3.91
C LYS A 118 36.78 -11.20 -3.17
N ILE A 119 36.25 -10.11 -3.75
CA ILE A 119 35.26 -9.23 -3.10
C ILE A 119 34.05 -9.07 -4.01
N ASN A 120 32.88 -9.47 -3.51
CA ASN A 120 31.61 -9.27 -4.17
C ASN A 120 30.67 -8.49 -3.24
N THR A 121 30.13 -7.38 -3.73
CA THR A 121 29.25 -6.48 -3.00
C THR A 121 27.89 -6.42 -3.68
N ASN A 122 26.82 -6.65 -2.93
CA ASN A 122 25.45 -6.61 -3.41
C ASN A 122 24.68 -5.56 -2.60
N ILE A 123 24.07 -4.61 -3.29
CA ILE A 123 23.21 -3.58 -2.71
C ILE A 123 21.82 -3.81 -3.27
N HIS A 124 20.81 -3.76 -2.42
CA HIS A 124 19.42 -3.73 -2.84
C HIS A 124 18.71 -2.58 -2.13
N LEU A 125 17.89 -1.86 -2.86
CA LEU A 125 16.99 -0.83 -2.35
C LEU A 125 15.61 -1.08 -2.95
N HIS A 126 14.59 -0.93 -2.14
CA HIS A 126 13.19 -1.06 -2.51
C HIS A 126 12.43 0.03 -1.77
N TYR A 127 11.75 0.87 -2.53
CA TYR A 127 10.92 1.94 -2.02
C TYR A 127 9.52 1.75 -2.59
N LYS A 128 8.50 1.81 -1.73
CA LYS A 128 7.10 1.65 -2.12
C LYS A 128 6.26 2.69 -1.41
N LEU A 129 5.62 3.55 -2.19
CA LEU A 129 4.61 4.50 -1.72
C LEU A 129 3.25 4.04 -2.24
N SER A 130 2.27 3.94 -1.36
CA SER A 130 0.91 3.50 -1.71
C SER A 130 -0.10 4.44 -1.07
N GLU A 131 -1.07 4.93 -1.84
CA GLU A 131 -2.03 5.93 -1.39
C GLU A 131 -3.44 5.53 -1.82
N ASN A 132 -4.44 5.95 -1.06
CA ASN A 132 -5.84 5.93 -1.44
C ASN A 132 -6.50 7.22 -0.91
N SER A 133 -6.88 8.09 -1.84
CA SER A 133 -7.52 9.38 -1.55
C SER A 133 -9.02 9.38 -1.87
N ASP A 134 -9.52 8.34 -2.56
CA ASP A 134 -10.94 8.21 -2.91
C ASP A 134 -11.79 7.62 -1.77
N VAL A 135 -11.21 7.50 -0.58
CA VAL A 135 -11.90 7.12 0.65
C VAL A 135 -12.37 8.38 1.39
N GLY A 136 -13.69 8.58 1.41
CA GLY A 136 -14.28 9.76 2.01
C GLY A 136 -13.87 9.94 3.47
N GLY A 137 -13.15 11.03 3.78
CA GLY A 137 -12.91 11.53 5.14
C GLY A 137 -11.55 11.22 5.77
N SER A 138 -10.75 10.30 5.22
CA SER A 138 -9.32 10.20 5.53
C SER A 138 -8.60 9.34 4.53
N ASP A 139 -7.53 9.90 3.99
CA ASP A 139 -6.59 9.21 3.13
C ASP A 139 -5.98 8.01 3.85
N TRP A 140 -5.72 6.95 3.10
CA TRP A 140 -4.91 5.82 3.52
C TRP A 140 -3.55 5.94 2.83
N GLU A 141 -2.47 5.83 3.59
CA GLU A 141 -1.10 5.93 3.05
C GLU A 141 -0.21 4.83 3.63
N GLN A 142 0.64 4.27 2.79
CA GLN A 142 1.74 3.39 3.18
C GLN A 142 3.05 3.87 2.55
N ASP A 143 4.03 4.17 3.41
CA ASP A 143 5.41 4.47 3.04
C ASP A 143 6.34 3.35 3.52
N MET A 144 6.93 2.61 2.57
CA MET A 144 7.84 1.49 2.83
C MET A 144 9.20 1.75 2.19
N PHE A 145 10.25 1.52 2.97
CA PHE A 145 11.62 1.42 2.49
C PHE A 145 12.30 0.17 3.02
N ASN A 146 12.92 -0.59 2.13
CA ASN A 146 13.75 -1.75 2.45
C ASN A 146 15.06 -1.62 1.70
N GLY A 147 16.17 -1.58 2.43
CA GLY A 147 17.49 -1.49 1.84
C GLY A 147 18.46 -2.41 2.55
N GLY A 148 19.46 -2.89 1.81
CA GLY A 148 20.52 -3.65 2.42
C GLY A 148 21.77 -3.79 1.56
N LEU A 149 22.84 -4.13 2.25
CA LEU A 149 24.19 -4.30 1.74
C LEU A 149 24.68 -5.68 2.17
N ASN A 150 25.27 -6.42 1.23
CA ASN A 150 25.89 -7.72 1.48
C ASN A 150 27.26 -7.74 0.80
N VAL A 151 28.32 -7.88 1.59
CA VAL A 151 29.70 -7.99 1.13
C VAL A 151 30.22 -9.40 1.43
N MET A 152 30.59 -10.11 0.38
CA MET A 152 31.26 -11.39 0.45
C MET A 152 32.75 -11.21 0.17
N TYR A 153 33.59 -11.65 1.10
CA TYR A 153 35.04 -11.67 0.97
C TYR A 153 35.56 -13.11 1.00
N THR A 154 36.33 -13.49 -0.01
CA THR A 154 36.90 -14.83 -0.17
C THR A 154 38.43 -14.74 -0.16
N PRO A 155 39.07 -14.66 1.03
CA PRO A 155 40.52 -14.48 1.13
C PRO A 155 41.30 -15.63 0.46
N ILE A 156 40.78 -16.86 0.59
CA ILE A 156 41.27 -18.10 -0.02
C ILE A 156 40.09 -18.90 -0.57
N ASN A 157 40.31 -19.75 -1.58
CA ASN A 157 39.24 -20.47 -2.29
C ASN A 157 38.38 -21.40 -1.42
N LYS A 158 38.79 -21.67 -0.17
CA LYS A 158 38.08 -22.54 0.78
C LYS A 158 37.39 -21.79 1.93
N LEU A 159 37.53 -20.48 2.00
CA LEU A 159 36.95 -19.65 3.06
C LEU A 159 36.25 -18.45 2.44
N ALA A 160 34.94 -18.33 2.71
CA ALA A 160 34.15 -17.17 2.39
C ALA A 160 33.59 -16.56 3.67
N ILE A 161 33.71 -15.25 3.80
CA ILE A 161 33.17 -14.46 4.90
C ILE A 161 32.09 -13.54 4.30
N ASN A 162 30.92 -13.51 4.94
CA ASN A 162 29.80 -12.68 4.49
C ASN A 162 29.44 -11.66 5.57
N PHE A 163 29.35 -10.39 5.18
CA PHE A 163 28.89 -9.29 6.02
C PHE A 163 27.62 -8.71 5.41
N GLY A 164 26.52 -8.78 6.14
CA GLY A 164 25.23 -8.26 5.71
C GLY A 164 24.68 -7.23 6.68
N TYR A 165 24.07 -6.17 6.14
CA TYR A 165 23.24 -5.24 6.89
C TYR A 165 21.96 -4.98 6.11
N ASN A 166 20.81 -5.06 6.80
CA ASN A 166 19.51 -4.76 6.23
C ASN A 166 18.79 -3.77 7.12
N TYR A 167 18.10 -2.83 6.49
CA TYR A 167 17.25 -1.85 7.12
C TYR A 167 15.86 -1.94 6.52
N PHE A 168 14.85 -1.96 7.38
CA PHE A 168 13.46 -2.03 7.01
C PHE A 168 12.68 -0.96 7.76
N TYR A 169 11.94 -0.17 7.00
CA TYR A 169 11.03 0.86 7.46
C TYR A 169 9.69 0.68 6.76
N ASN A 170 8.61 0.77 7.54
CA ASN A 170 7.26 0.65 7.02
C ASN A 170 6.32 1.45 7.92
N LYS A 171 5.70 2.48 7.37
CA LYS A 171 4.75 3.35 8.05
C LYS A 171 3.41 3.23 7.36
N TYR A 172 2.36 3.13 8.16
CA TYR A 172 0.97 3.10 7.71
C TYR A 172 0.22 4.23 8.39
N GLU A 173 -0.53 5.00 7.61
CA GLU A 173 -1.48 5.98 8.10
C GLU A 173 -2.88 5.60 7.62
N ALA A 174 -3.79 5.47 8.57
CA ALA A 174 -5.20 5.20 8.32
C ALA A 174 -6.03 5.75 9.49
N MET A 175 -7.08 6.52 9.21
CA MET A 175 -8.01 6.95 10.25
C MET A 175 -9.11 5.92 10.45
N PHE A 176 -9.26 5.42 11.68
CA PHE A 176 -10.37 4.55 12.08
C PHE A 176 -11.42 5.38 12.83
N CYS A 177 -12.68 5.36 12.36
CA CYS A 177 -13.81 5.80 13.18
C CYS A 177 -14.37 4.60 13.95
N SER A 178 -14.37 4.68 15.28
CA SER A 178 -15.06 3.71 16.13
C SER A 178 -16.22 4.39 16.84
N ALA A 179 -17.45 3.94 16.58
CA ALA A 179 -18.62 4.38 17.32
C ALA A 179 -18.68 3.62 18.65
N PHE A 180 -18.42 4.29 19.77
CA PHE A 180 -18.55 3.70 21.10
C PHE A 180 -20.01 3.63 21.52
N TYR A 181 -20.52 2.42 21.76
CA TYR A 181 -21.81 2.19 22.44
C TYR A 181 -21.57 2.28 23.96
N ASN A 182 -22.09 3.32 24.61
CA ASN A 182 -22.05 3.47 26.06
C ASN A 182 -23.43 3.18 26.67
N GLY A 183 -23.77 1.90 26.76
CA GLY A 183 -24.76 1.37 27.72
C GLY A 183 -26.19 1.85 27.55
#